data_AF-A0A3M1AWC4-F1
#
_entry.id   AF-A0A3M1AWC4-F1
#
_cell.length_a   1.000
_cell.length_b   1.000
_cell.length_c   1.000
_cell.angle_alpha   90.00
_cell.angle_beta   90.00
_cell.angle_gamma   90.00
#
_symmetry.space_group_name_H-M   'P 1'
#
loop_
_entity.id
_entity.type
_entity.pdbx_description
1 polymer ?
#
loop_
_entity_poly.entity_id
_entity_poly.type
_entity_poly.pdbx_seq_one_letter_code
_entity_poly.pdbx_strand_id
1 'polypeptide(L)'
;LGYRDITVNPAAYETGITFEQGVEIVQRLQNIAQYYGKHLGVKFSNTLEVLNKDTFFSDKVMYLSGQPLHVLAMTLVHEWQQVFGIDCPISFSAGIDQHNFADAVTCGLVPITTCTDLLRPGGYGRLHKYLRNLHRRMHETGAADLQQYTLAAFGHAGKALSQVVAKAEEDWQRFASALEPDLRAKGAAFLREMQQNWQRALAENRIPDEEEYRSSVQQWLEALPNADREKMAAEVAKRLKPLYQQWVQTTALLNTESVLEKVLADPRYRFAKNNTTPRKIGRHLALFDCINCDKCIPVCPNDANFSYEIEPLEQPYSILRVEKKGIVEVAGGIFKIEASHQIATFADFCNECGNCDVFCPEDGGPFVEKPRFFSNAESWQKHNELDGFFIGRRNDLIYTLARIHGHCFSMLLDPVQNRARFSDGIIEMECDALTHRIVEKILLDEAPAGHELDTRHYLTAITIVKGVLSAESVNYVNVEV
;
A
#
# COMPACT_ATOMS: atom_id res chain seq x y z
N LEU A 1 -8.62 -21.84 8.40
CA LEU A 1 -9.09 -20.43 8.44
C LEU A 1 -10.59 -20.25 8.18
N GLY A 2 -11.28 -21.20 7.53
CA GLY A 2 -12.74 -21.17 7.38
C GLY A 2 -13.27 -20.55 6.09
N TYR A 3 -12.38 -20.07 5.21
CA TYR A 3 -12.73 -19.62 3.86
C TYR A 3 -13.04 -20.84 2.97
N ARG A 4 -14.12 -20.77 2.20
CA ARG A 4 -14.60 -21.88 1.32
C ARG A 4 -14.74 -21.45 -0.14
N ASP A 5 -14.81 -20.15 -0.36
CA ASP A 5 -14.85 -19.43 -1.62
C ASP A 5 -13.47 -19.30 -2.28
N ILE A 6 -12.42 -19.18 -1.46
CA ILE A 6 -11.03 -19.07 -1.93
C ILE A 6 -10.53 -20.42 -2.45
N THR A 7 -9.94 -20.42 -3.65
CA THR A 7 -9.19 -21.57 -4.19
C THR A 7 -7.85 -21.08 -4.68
N VAL A 8 -6.80 -21.60 -4.07
CA VAL A 8 -5.41 -21.34 -4.47
C VAL A 8 -5.19 -21.84 -5.90
N ASN A 9 -4.45 -21.09 -6.74
CA ASN A 9 -4.14 -21.55 -8.10
C ASN A 9 -3.08 -22.67 -8.05
N PRO A 10 -3.39 -23.93 -8.42
CA PRO A 10 -2.42 -25.03 -8.35
C PRO A 10 -1.19 -24.81 -9.24
N ALA A 11 -1.36 -24.19 -10.41
CA ALA A 11 -0.28 -23.97 -11.38
C ALA A 11 0.85 -23.09 -10.81
N ALA A 12 0.52 -22.16 -9.89
CA ALA A 12 1.50 -21.32 -9.21
C ALA A 12 2.44 -22.12 -8.29
N TYR A 13 1.99 -23.28 -7.80
CA TYR A 13 2.76 -24.16 -6.90
C TYR A 13 3.55 -25.22 -7.65
N GLU A 14 3.05 -25.67 -8.80
CA GLU A 14 3.75 -26.65 -9.64
C GLU A 14 4.96 -26.03 -10.35
N THR A 15 4.91 -24.73 -10.66
CA THR A 15 5.96 -24.00 -11.39
C THR A 15 6.81 -23.08 -10.52
N GLY A 16 6.34 -22.77 -9.30
CA GLY A 16 7.03 -21.92 -8.34
C GLY A 16 8.22 -22.61 -7.67
N ILE A 17 9.06 -21.81 -7.02
CA ILE A 17 10.18 -22.28 -6.19
C ILE A 17 9.60 -22.99 -4.97
N THR A 18 10.00 -24.24 -4.72
CA THR A 18 9.60 -24.95 -3.48
C THR A 18 10.33 -24.38 -2.26
N PHE A 19 9.83 -24.67 -1.06
CA PHE A 19 10.48 -24.23 0.16
C PHE A 19 11.94 -24.72 0.25
N GLU A 20 12.18 -25.99 -0.06
CA GLU A 20 13.51 -26.62 -0.02
C GLU A 20 14.44 -25.97 -1.04
N GLN A 21 13.96 -25.72 -2.25
CA GLN A 21 14.74 -25.00 -3.28
C GLN A 21 15.06 -23.57 -2.83
N GLY A 22 14.12 -22.89 -2.18
CA GLY A 22 14.32 -21.57 -1.59
C GLY A 22 15.42 -21.57 -0.52
N VAL A 23 15.42 -22.57 0.36
CA VAL A 23 16.47 -22.78 1.36
C VAL A 23 17.85 -22.95 0.69
N GLU A 24 17.95 -23.84 -0.30
CA GLU A 24 19.21 -24.08 -1.02
C GLU A 24 19.74 -22.84 -1.76
N ILE A 25 18.85 -22.05 -2.36
CA ILE A 25 19.20 -20.79 -3.00
C ILE A 25 19.78 -19.82 -1.97
N VAL A 26 19.10 -19.63 -0.84
CA VAL A 26 19.55 -18.68 0.18
C VAL A 26 20.87 -19.11 0.82
N GLN A 27 21.07 -20.39 1.12
CA GLN A 27 22.35 -20.89 1.65
C GLN A 27 23.52 -20.59 0.69
N ARG A 28 23.34 -20.78 -0.62
CA ARG A 28 24.36 -20.43 -1.61
C ARG A 28 24.61 -18.92 -1.67
N LEU A 29 23.55 -18.12 -1.61
CA LEU A 29 23.66 -16.66 -1.62
C LEU A 29 24.30 -16.11 -0.34
N GLN A 30 24.09 -16.73 0.82
CA GLN A 30 24.75 -16.35 2.08
C GLN A 30 26.27 -16.50 1.96
N ASN A 31 26.76 -17.59 1.37
CA ASN A 31 28.19 -17.80 1.14
C ASN A 31 28.78 -16.72 0.22
N ILE A 32 28.05 -16.36 -0.84
CA ILE A 32 28.47 -15.29 -1.76
C ILE A 32 28.47 -13.94 -1.04
N ALA A 33 27.41 -13.63 -0.29
CA ALA A 33 27.32 -12.38 0.48
C ALA A 33 28.48 -12.26 1.47
N GLN A 34 28.79 -13.34 2.20
CA GLN A 34 29.91 -13.39 3.14
C GLN A 34 31.25 -13.15 2.44
N TYR A 35 31.49 -13.77 1.27
CA TYR A 35 32.70 -13.55 0.48
C TYR A 35 32.92 -12.07 0.12
N TYR A 36 31.83 -11.34 -0.15
CA TYR A 36 31.87 -9.91 -0.46
C TYR A 36 31.68 -8.98 0.77
N GLY A 37 31.65 -9.51 1.99
CA GLY A 37 31.41 -8.72 3.21
C GLY A 37 30.04 -8.04 3.22
N LYS A 38 29.03 -8.69 2.65
CA LYS A 38 27.63 -8.24 2.61
C LYS A 38 26.75 -9.11 3.50
N HIS A 39 25.58 -8.58 3.86
CA HIS A 39 24.53 -9.31 4.54
C HIS A 39 23.41 -9.65 3.57
N LEU A 40 22.79 -10.81 3.75
CA LEU A 40 21.63 -11.27 2.98
C LEU A 40 20.42 -11.37 3.89
N GLY A 41 19.26 -10.94 3.41
CA GLY A 41 17.96 -11.16 4.05
C GLY A 41 16.90 -11.53 3.03
N VAL A 42 15.73 -11.94 3.51
CA VAL A 42 14.58 -12.28 2.67
C VAL A 42 13.39 -11.36 2.93
N LYS A 43 12.44 -11.33 2.00
CA LYS A 43 11.18 -10.58 2.14
C LYS A 43 9.99 -11.52 2.13
N PHE A 44 9.25 -11.59 3.24
CA PHE A 44 8.04 -12.39 3.37
C PHE A 44 6.80 -11.54 3.63
N SER A 45 5.72 -11.62 2.88
CA SER A 45 5.52 -12.39 1.66
C SER A 45 5.06 -11.46 0.55
N ASN A 46 4.97 -12.03 -0.66
CA ASN A 46 4.11 -11.46 -1.67
C ASN A 46 2.66 -11.96 -1.44
N THR A 47 1.74 -11.49 -2.27
CA THR A 47 0.35 -11.96 -2.27
C THR A 47 0.22 -13.45 -2.60
N LEU A 48 -0.85 -14.06 -2.13
CA LEU A 48 -1.19 -15.44 -2.45
C LEU A 48 -2.03 -15.50 -3.74
N GLU A 49 -1.58 -16.25 -4.73
CA GLU A 49 -2.30 -16.41 -5.98
C GLU A 49 -3.53 -17.33 -5.83
N VAL A 50 -4.70 -16.83 -6.22
CA VAL A 50 -5.99 -17.53 -6.10
C VAL A 50 -6.76 -17.45 -7.42
N LEU A 51 -7.60 -18.44 -7.71
CA LEU A 51 -8.44 -18.44 -8.90
C LEU A 51 -9.53 -17.36 -8.79
N ASN A 52 -9.71 -16.58 -9.84
CA ASN A 52 -10.87 -15.71 -9.97
C ASN A 52 -12.08 -16.54 -10.40
N LYS A 53 -13.13 -16.57 -9.57
CA LYS A 53 -14.39 -17.26 -9.87
C LYS A 53 -15.55 -16.31 -10.12
N ASP A 54 -15.33 -15.02 -9.90
CA ASP A 54 -16.34 -13.98 -10.00
C ASP A 54 -16.17 -13.18 -11.30
N THR A 55 -17.18 -12.39 -11.63
CA THR A 55 -17.20 -11.54 -12.84
C THR A 55 -16.73 -10.11 -12.58
N PHE A 56 -16.30 -9.79 -11.36
CA PHE A 56 -15.89 -8.44 -11.00
C PHE A 56 -14.56 -8.04 -11.66
N PHE A 57 -13.58 -8.96 -11.68
CA PHE A 57 -12.34 -8.79 -12.44
C PHE A 57 -12.38 -9.64 -13.72
N SER A 58 -11.72 -9.15 -14.77
CA SER A 58 -11.60 -9.85 -16.06
C SER A 58 -10.54 -10.96 -16.05
N ASP A 59 -9.53 -10.84 -15.20
CA ASP A 59 -8.43 -11.82 -15.10
C ASP A 59 -8.90 -13.16 -14.52
N LYS A 60 -8.28 -14.26 -14.96
CA LYS A 60 -8.57 -15.62 -14.43
C LYS A 60 -8.02 -15.86 -13.02
N VAL A 61 -7.16 -14.98 -12.55
CA VAL A 61 -6.38 -15.11 -11.31
C VAL A 61 -6.46 -13.81 -10.54
N MET A 62 -6.55 -13.90 -9.22
CA MET A 62 -6.48 -12.79 -8.28
C MET A 62 -5.36 -13.00 -7.26
N TYR A 63 -5.02 -11.94 -6.54
CA TYR A 63 -3.95 -11.91 -5.56
C TYR A 63 -4.48 -11.60 -4.16
N LEU A 64 -4.60 -12.65 -3.34
CA LEU A 64 -5.07 -12.54 -1.97
C LEU A 64 -4.03 -11.87 -1.07
N SER A 65 -4.49 -10.84 -0.36
CA SER A 65 -3.70 -10.06 0.60
C SER A 65 -4.48 -9.84 1.90
N GLY A 66 -3.91 -9.09 2.84
CA GLY A 66 -4.59 -8.71 4.08
C GLY A 66 -4.57 -9.78 5.17
N GLN A 67 -5.58 -9.74 6.05
CA GLN A 67 -5.60 -10.50 7.30
C GLN A 67 -5.43 -12.03 7.11
N PRO A 68 -6.08 -12.71 6.15
CA PRO A 68 -5.90 -14.16 5.99
C PRO A 68 -4.45 -14.53 5.62
N LEU A 69 -3.79 -13.69 4.81
CA LEU A 69 -2.40 -13.90 4.39
C LEU A 69 -1.43 -13.80 5.57
N HIS A 70 -1.74 -12.98 6.58
CA HIS A 70 -0.89 -12.83 7.77
C HIS A 70 -0.64 -14.16 8.48
N VAL A 71 -1.68 -15.01 8.61
CA VAL A 71 -1.55 -16.32 9.27
C VAL A 71 -0.60 -17.22 8.50
N LEU A 72 -0.78 -17.32 7.18
CA LEU A 72 0.05 -18.16 6.31
C LEU A 72 1.51 -17.66 6.31
N ALA A 73 1.71 -16.35 6.22
CA ALA A 73 3.03 -15.76 6.22
C ALA A 73 3.75 -15.90 7.57
N MET A 74 3.04 -15.84 8.70
CA MET A 74 3.64 -16.11 10.02
C MET A 74 4.02 -17.58 10.20
N THR A 75 3.26 -18.52 9.64
CA THR A 75 3.66 -19.94 9.59
C THR A 75 4.94 -20.10 8.77
N LEU A 76 5.02 -19.48 7.58
CA LEU A 76 6.22 -19.50 6.75
C LEU A 76 7.43 -18.87 7.45
N VAL A 77 7.24 -17.75 8.14
CA VAL A 77 8.29 -17.11 8.96
C VAL A 77 8.83 -18.09 9.99
N HIS A 78 7.94 -18.79 10.71
CA HIS A 78 8.35 -19.76 11.72
C HIS A 78 9.15 -20.92 11.12
N GLU A 79 8.67 -21.53 10.03
CA GLU A 79 9.39 -22.61 9.32
C GLU A 79 10.76 -22.14 8.82
N TRP A 80 10.84 -20.93 8.26
CA TRP A 80 12.10 -20.35 7.81
C TRP A 80 13.09 -20.12 8.95
N GLN A 81 12.59 -19.64 10.09
CA GLN A 81 13.39 -19.43 11.29
C GLN A 81 13.91 -20.74 11.89
N GLN A 82 13.22 -21.88 11.72
CA GLN A 82 13.76 -23.18 12.11
C GLN A 82 15.00 -23.58 11.29
N VAL A 83 15.11 -23.09 10.05
CA VAL A 83 16.24 -23.40 9.16
C VAL A 83 17.39 -22.42 9.35
N PHE A 84 17.11 -21.11 9.38
CA PHE A 84 18.15 -20.07 9.35
C PHE A 84 18.41 -19.40 10.69
N GLY A 85 17.55 -19.61 11.70
CA GLY A 85 17.68 -18.94 12.99
C GLY A 85 17.86 -17.43 12.84
N ILE A 86 18.93 -16.90 13.45
CA ILE A 86 19.27 -15.47 13.44
C ILE A 86 20.08 -15.03 12.21
N ASP A 87 20.51 -15.98 11.36
CA ASP A 87 21.51 -15.75 10.31
C ASP A 87 20.90 -15.19 9.00
N CYS A 88 19.57 -15.13 8.89
CA CYS A 88 18.87 -14.57 7.74
C CYS A 88 17.71 -13.67 8.18
N PRO A 89 17.93 -12.33 8.30
CA PRO A 89 16.88 -11.40 8.67
C PRO A 89 15.74 -11.37 7.65
N ILE A 90 14.53 -11.05 8.15
CA ILE A 90 13.30 -11.04 7.37
C ILE A 90 12.72 -9.63 7.36
N SER A 91 12.56 -9.05 6.17
CA SER A 91 11.62 -7.94 5.97
C SER A 91 10.21 -8.50 5.77
N PHE A 92 9.19 -7.91 6.40
CA PHE A 92 7.87 -8.52 6.45
C PHE A 92 6.73 -7.67 5.87
N SER A 93 5.82 -8.33 5.15
CA SER A 93 4.69 -7.75 4.44
C SER A 93 3.59 -8.80 4.26
N ALA A 94 2.68 -8.92 5.22
CA ALA A 94 1.49 -9.75 5.06
C ALA A 94 0.45 -9.37 6.11
N GLY A 95 -0.63 -8.72 5.69
CA GLY A 95 -1.77 -8.39 6.56
C GLY A 95 -1.42 -7.62 7.83
N ILE A 96 -0.37 -6.79 7.78
CA ILE A 96 0.06 -5.96 8.90
C ILE A 96 -0.92 -4.80 9.09
N ASP A 97 -1.44 -4.67 10.30
CA ASP A 97 -2.26 -3.56 10.75
C ASP A 97 -1.90 -3.10 12.17
N GLN A 98 -2.63 -2.11 12.68
CA GLN A 98 -2.42 -1.54 14.01
C GLN A 98 -2.45 -2.56 15.18
N HIS A 99 -3.02 -3.76 14.98
CA HIS A 99 -3.20 -4.74 16.05
C HIS A 99 -2.03 -5.72 16.14
N ASN A 100 -1.44 -6.11 15.00
CA ASN A 100 -0.34 -7.08 14.96
C ASN A 100 1.03 -6.44 14.71
N PHE A 101 1.10 -5.16 14.33
CA PHE A 101 2.36 -4.47 14.04
C PHE A 101 3.37 -4.58 15.19
N ALA A 102 2.92 -4.32 16.42
CA ALA A 102 3.79 -4.37 17.59
C ALA A 102 4.24 -5.80 17.96
N ASP A 103 3.51 -6.85 17.56
CA ASP A 103 3.97 -8.24 17.69
C ASP A 103 5.04 -8.56 16.63
N ALA A 104 4.81 -8.16 15.37
CA ALA A 104 5.76 -8.37 14.29
C ALA A 104 7.13 -7.71 14.57
N VAL A 105 7.14 -6.53 15.21
CA VAL A 105 8.38 -5.87 15.68
C VAL A 105 9.17 -6.77 16.62
N THR A 106 8.50 -7.41 17.60
CA THR A 106 9.16 -8.29 18.58
C THR A 106 9.69 -9.59 17.99
N CYS A 107 9.21 -9.97 16.80
CA CYS A 107 9.71 -11.13 16.05
C CYS A 107 10.93 -10.78 15.17
N GLY A 108 11.43 -9.54 15.23
CA GLY A 108 12.59 -9.10 14.45
C GLY A 108 12.30 -8.94 12.95
N LEU A 109 11.02 -8.78 12.58
CA LEU A 109 10.55 -8.75 11.19
C LEU A 109 10.74 -7.38 10.52
N VAL A 110 11.89 -6.75 10.72
CA VAL A 110 12.18 -5.38 10.29
C VAL A 110 13.01 -5.35 8.99
N PRO A 111 12.70 -4.45 8.03
CA PRO A 111 11.57 -3.51 8.02
C PRO A 111 10.21 -4.18 7.76
N ILE A 112 9.14 -3.58 8.31
CA ILE A 112 7.75 -4.02 8.14
C ILE A 112 7.05 -3.12 7.11
N THR A 113 6.40 -3.72 6.11
CA THR A 113 5.61 -3.05 5.07
C THR A 113 4.11 -3.29 5.28
N THR A 114 3.27 -2.29 5.03
CA THR A 114 1.80 -2.43 5.04
C THR A 114 1.20 -1.87 3.75
N CYS A 115 0.13 -2.50 3.25
CA CYS A 115 -0.57 -2.07 2.03
C CYS A 115 -2.09 -2.25 2.18
N THR A 116 -2.58 -3.49 2.33
CA THR A 116 -4.02 -3.79 2.43
C THR A 116 -4.77 -2.99 3.49
N ASP A 117 -4.12 -2.64 4.61
CA ASP A 117 -4.78 -1.83 5.65
C ASP A 117 -4.97 -0.38 5.21
N LEU A 118 -4.03 0.17 4.43
CA LEU A 118 -4.08 1.53 3.89
C LEU A 118 -5.12 1.68 2.78
N LEU A 119 -5.46 0.58 2.08
CA LEU A 119 -6.52 0.55 1.08
C LEU A 119 -7.93 0.59 1.68
N ARG A 120 -8.06 0.49 3.00
CA ARG A 120 -9.35 0.53 3.71
C ARG A 120 -9.75 1.97 4.07
N PRO A 121 -11.03 2.24 4.39
CA PRO A 121 -11.47 3.53 4.88
C PRO A 121 -10.58 4.05 6.02
N GLY A 122 -10.20 5.33 5.89
CA GLY A 122 -9.22 6.00 6.73
C GLY A 122 -7.83 6.15 6.08
N GLY A 123 -7.52 5.40 5.02
CA GLY A 123 -6.33 5.60 4.19
C GLY A 123 -5.03 5.63 5.00
N TYR A 124 -4.12 6.54 4.61
CA TYR A 124 -2.90 6.86 5.35
C TYR A 124 -3.15 7.33 6.80
N GLY A 125 -4.31 7.90 7.09
CA GLY A 125 -4.71 8.30 8.43
C GLY A 125 -4.73 7.13 9.44
N ARG A 126 -4.71 5.88 8.97
CA ARG A 126 -4.59 4.69 9.82
C ARG A 126 -3.20 4.51 10.44
N LEU A 127 -2.14 5.02 9.81
CA LEU A 127 -0.74 4.79 10.18
C LEU A 127 -0.41 5.24 11.62
N HIS A 128 -0.98 6.35 12.09
CA HIS A 128 -0.67 6.88 13.43
C HIS A 128 -0.97 5.86 14.55
N LYS A 129 -1.97 4.98 14.36
CA LYS A 129 -2.34 3.99 15.37
C LYS A 129 -1.30 2.89 15.54
N TYR A 130 -0.51 2.61 14.50
CA TYR A 130 0.54 1.60 14.54
C TYR A 130 1.61 2.00 15.55
N LEU A 131 2.14 3.23 15.39
CA LEU A 131 3.17 3.77 16.27
C LEU A 131 2.64 4.05 17.67
N ARG A 132 1.39 4.53 17.81
CA ARG A 132 0.77 4.74 19.12
C ARG A 132 0.60 3.44 19.90
N ASN A 133 0.18 2.37 19.22
CA ASN A 133 0.03 1.06 19.84
C ASN A 133 1.38 0.43 20.20
N LEU A 134 2.39 0.59 19.35
CA LEU A 134 3.76 0.18 19.65
C LEU A 134 4.31 0.92 20.88
N HIS A 135 4.23 2.25 20.89
CA HIS A 135 4.69 3.09 22.00
C HIS A 135 4.01 2.71 23.32
N ARG A 136 2.68 2.52 23.31
CA ARG A 136 1.93 2.06 24.48
C ARG A 136 2.46 0.73 25.00
N ARG A 137 2.69 -0.25 24.13
CA ARG A 137 3.20 -1.58 24.51
C ARG A 137 4.63 -1.53 25.03
N MET A 138 5.50 -0.69 24.45
CA MET A 138 6.85 -0.47 24.96
C MET A 138 6.82 0.12 26.37
N HIS A 139 5.94 1.11 26.61
CA HIS A 139 5.77 1.70 27.93
C HIS A 139 5.21 0.70 28.96
N GLU A 140 4.24 -0.12 28.58
CA GLU A 140 3.68 -1.20 29.43
C GLU A 140 4.76 -2.21 29.85
N THR A 141 5.77 -2.44 29.02
CA THR A 141 6.91 -3.32 29.33
C THR A 141 8.12 -2.59 29.94
N GLY A 142 8.09 -1.26 30.10
CA GLY A 142 9.22 -0.47 30.57
C GLY A 142 10.42 -0.40 29.60
N ALA A 143 10.20 -0.66 28.31
CA ALA A 143 11.25 -0.64 27.29
C ALA A 143 11.46 0.78 26.74
N ALA A 144 12.72 1.23 26.69
CA ALA A 144 13.10 2.51 26.11
C ALA A 144 13.29 2.45 24.59
N ASP A 145 13.65 1.28 24.06
CA ASP A 145 13.88 1.05 22.63
C ASP A 145 13.29 -0.29 22.14
N LEU A 146 13.43 -0.55 20.83
CA LEU A 146 12.90 -1.77 20.19
C LEU A 146 13.62 -3.05 20.62
N GLN A 147 14.89 -2.98 21.00
CA GLN A 147 15.66 -4.14 21.44
C GLN A 147 15.18 -4.57 22.83
N GLN A 148 15.08 -3.62 23.77
CA GLN A 148 14.51 -3.86 25.09
C GLN A 148 13.06 -4.33 25.01
N TYR A 149 12.27 -3.76 24.09
CA TYR A 149 10.89 -4.21 23.87
C TYR A 149 10.83 -5.66 23.39
N THR A 150 11.72 -6.05 22.47
CA THR A 150 11.85 -7.44 22.02
C THR A 150 12.19 -8.39 23.17
N LEU A 151 13.10 -7.99 24.07
CA LEU A 151 13.46 -8.76 25.25
C LEU A 151 12.28 -8.92 26.24
N ALA A 152 11.50 -7.86 26.43
CA ALA A 152 10.47 -7.81 27.48
C ALA A 152 9.11 -8.39 27.08
N ALA A 153 8.76 -8.40 25.78
CA ALA A 153 7.36 -8.53 25.35
C ALA A 153 6.67 -9.88 25.66
N PHE A 154 7.41 -10.99 25.70
CA PHE A 154 6.84 -12.34 25.86
C PHE A 154 7.50 -13.18 26.95
N GLY A 155 8.42 -12.60 27.73
CA GLY A 155 9.10 -13.31 28.83
C GLY A 155 10.17 -14.33 28.38
N HIS A 156 10.58 -14.29 27.11
CA HIS A 156 11.58 -15.23 26.56
C HIS A 156 13.03 -14.82 26.77
N ALA A 157 13.29 -13.57 27.20
CA ALA A 157 14.64 -13.04 27.37
C ALA A 157 15.55 -13.93 28.22
N GLY A 158 15.07 -14.46 29.36
CA GLY A 158 15.90 -15.32 30.23
C GLY A 158 16.28 -16.65 29.58
N LYS A 159 15.35 -17.25 28.82
CA LYS A 159 15.60 -18.49 28.05
C LYS A 159 16.60 -18.22 26.92
N ALA A 160 16.38 -17.16 26.14
CA ALA A 160 17.28 -16.75 25.07
C ALA A 160 18.69 -16.45 25.58
N LEU A 161 18.82 -15.72 26.70
CA LEU A 161 20.10 -15.40 27.31
C LEU A 161 20.88 -16.67 27.63
N SER A 162 20.19 -17.66 28.21
CA SER A 162 20.82 -18.93 28.58
C SER A 162 21.30 -19.71 27.36
N GLN A 163 20.53 -19.70 26.26
CA GLN A 163 20.92 -20.34 24.99
C GLN A 163 22.15 -19.65 24.36
N VAL A 164 22.14 -18.32 24.32
CA VAL A 164 23.20 -17.53 23.70
C VAL A 164 24.49 -17.61 24.49
N VAL A 165 24.43 -17.55 25.82
CA VAL A 165 25.60 -17.70 26.69
C VAL A 165 26.19 -19.11 26.60
N ALA A 166 25.36 -20.15 26.60
CA ALA A 166 25.85 -21.53 26.45
C ALA A 166 26.61 -21.72 25.13
N LYS A 167 26.05 -21.25 24.01
CA LYS A 167 26.72 -21.30 22.70
C LYS A 167 28.02 -20.48 22.69
N ALA A 168 28.00 -19.28 23.27
CA ALA A 168 29.18 -18.43 23.34
C ALA A 168 30.29 -19.04 24.21
N GLU A 169 29.93 -19.75 25.29
CA GLU A 169 30.90 -20.48 26.11
C GLU A 169 31.54 -21.64 25.34
N GLU A 170 30.75 -22.42 24.60
CA GLU A 170 31.26 -23.48 23.71
C GLU A 170 32.21 -22.93 22.64
N ASP A 171 31.79 -21.86 21.95
CA ASP A 171 32.60 -21.19 20.92
C ASP A 171 33.88 -20.58 21.52
N TRP A 172 33.80 -20.06 22.75
CA TRP A 172 34.94 -19.55 23.49
C TRP A 172 35.93 -20.68 23.78
N GLN A 173 35.48 -21.81 24.31
CA GLN A 173 36.34 -22.95 24.61
C GLN A 173 36.99 -23.54 23.34
N ARG A 174 36.21 -23.64 22.26
CA ARG A 174 36.65 -24.25 21.00
C ARG A 174 37.64 -23.37 20.24
N PHE A 175 37.34 -22.09 20.10
CA PHE A 175 38.04 -21.22 19.15
C PHE A 175 39.02 -20.25 19.79
N ALA A 176 38.96 -20.05 21.11
CA ALA A 176 40.00 -19.31 21.82
C ALA A 176 41.19 -20.22 22.21
N SER A 177 41.40 -21.34 21.52
CA SER A 177 42.43 -22.34 21.83
C SER A 177 43.87 -21.81 21.80
N ALA A 178 44.09 -20.69 21.11
CA ALA A 178 45.35 -19.94 21.11
C ALA A 178 45.62 -19.19 22.44
N LEU A 179 44.59 -19.00 23.29
CA LEU A 179 44.74 -18.45 24.62
C LEU A 179 45.20 -19.52 25.62
N GLU A 180 46.04 -19.09 26.55
CA GLU A 180 46.46 -19.87 27.71
C GLU A 180 45.23 -20.38 28.49
N PRO A 181 45.28 -21.58 29.09
CA PRO A 181 44.15 -22.17 29.80
C PRO A 181 43.51 -21.26 30.85
N ASP A 182 44.31 -20.47 31.56
CA ASP A 182 43.84 -19.51 32.56
C ASP A 182 43.00 -18.37 31.94
N LEU A 183 43.47 -17.79 30.83
CA LEU A 183 42.75 -16.74 30.10
C LEU A 183 41.44 -17.26 29.49
N ARG A 184 41.45 -18.50 28.99
CA ARG A 184 40.22 -19.16 28.54
C ARG A 184 39.22 -19.33 29.68
N ALA A 185 39.67 -19.78 30.85
CA ALA A 185 38.83 -19.96 32.03
C ALA A 185 38.24 -18.61 32.51
N LYS A 186 39.02 -17.53 32.50
CA LYS A 186 38.55 -16.17 32.84
C LYS A 186 37.40 -15.71 31.94
N GLY A 187 37.51 -15.90 30.62
CA GLY A 187 36.44 -15.55 29.68
C GLY A 187 35.15 -16.35 29.87
N ALA A 188 35.27 -17.67 30.09
CA ALA A 188 34.12 -18.51 30.40
C ALA A 188 33.47 -18.14 31.76
N ALA A 189 34.27 -17.78 32.76
CA ALA A 189 33.76 -17.29 34.04
C ALA A 189 32.98 -15.98 33.89
N PHE A 190 33.49 -15.04 33.10
CA PHE A 190 32.81 -13.78 32.81
C PHE A 190 31.44 -14.00 32.15
N LEU A 191 31.36 -14.87 31.15
CA LEU A 191 30.09 -15.21 30.48
C LEU A 191 29.04 -15.71 31.48
N ARG A 192 29.42 -16.60 32.40
CA ARG A 192 28.52 -17.13 33.43
C ARG A 192 28.11 -16.08 34.46
N GLU A 193 29.04 -15.24 34.90
CA GLU A 193 28.75 -14.15 35.84
C GLU A 193 27.78 -13.13 35.21
N MET A 194 28.04 -12.73 33.97
CA MET A 194 27.17 -11.86 33.21
C MET A 194 25.76 -12.45 33.07
N GLN A 195 25.65 -13.74 32.71
CA GLN A 195 24.36 -14.43 32.65
C GLN A 195 23.59 -14.33 33.97
N GLN A 196 24.24 -14.60 35.10
CA GLN A 196 23.61 -14.55 36.42
C GLN A 196 23.13 -13.13 36.77
N ASN A 197 23.97 -12.12 36.52
CA ASN A 197 23.64 -10.72 36.79
C ASN A 197 22.43 -10.26 35.99
N TRP A 198 22.34 -10.68 34.72
CA TRP A 198 21.24 -10.29 33.86
C TRP A 198 19.97 -11.10 34.09
N GLN A 199 20.08 -12.39 34.43
CA GLN A 199 18.93 -13.16 34.90
C GLN A 199 18.32 -12.53 36.16
N ARG A 200 19.16 -12.03 37.08
CA ARG A 200 18.69 -11.29 38.26
C ARG A 200 17.99 -10.00 37.87
N ALA A 201 18.57 -9.21 36.96
CA ALA A 201 17.95 -7.99 36.47
C ALA A 201 16.57 -8.26 35.86
N LEU A 202 16.44 -9.28 35.00
CA LEU A 202 15.16 -9.68 34.41
C LEU A 202 14.14 -10.10 35.48
N ALA A 203 14.57 -10.83 36.52
CA ALA A 203 13.70 -11.23 37.63
C ALA A 203 13.20 -10.03 38.46
N GLU A 204 13.94 -8.91 38.44
CA GLU A 204 13.58 -7.64 39.07
C GLU A 204 12.79 -6.70 38.13
N ASN A 205 12.32 -7.21 36.97
CA ASN A 205 11.68 -6.43 35.91
C ASN A 205 12.54 -5.28 35.35
N ARG A 206 13.86 -5.43 35.42
CA ARG A 206 14.84 -4.50 34.83
C ARG A 206 15.39 -5.09 33.54
N ILE A 207 15.25 -4.37 32.44
CA ILE A 207 15.70 -4.82 31.12
C ILE A 207 17.06 -4.18 30.83
N PRO A 208 18.15 -4.94 30.77
CA PRO A 208 19.45 -4.39 30.40
C PRO A 208 19.41 -3.81 28.98
N ASP A 209 20.08 -2.68 28.76
CA ASP A 209 20.29 -2.12 27.43
C ASP A 209 21.66 -2.50 26.83
N GLU A 210 21.87 -2.13 25.58
CA GLU A 210 23.11 -2.43 24.85
C GLU A 210 24.33 -1.67 25.43
N GLU A 211 24.12 -0.48 26.02
CA GLU A 211 25.19 0.34 26.57
C GLU A 211 25.70 -0.23 27.90
N GLU A 212 24.80 -0.67 28.78
CA GLU A 212 25.12 -1.43 29.98
C GLU A 212 25.92 -2.69 29.64
N TYR A 213 25.54 -3.40 28.57
CA TYR A 213 26.30 -4.55 28.11
C TYR A 213 27.71 -4.20 27.66
N ARG A 214 27.84 -3.21 26.77
CA ARG A 214 29.14 -2.78 26.27
C ARG A 214 30.04 -2.32 27.41
N SER A 215 29.48 -1.61 28.38
CA SER A 215 30.17 -1.15 29.57
C SER A 215 30.65 -2.30 30.45
N SER A 216 29.84 -3.34 30.67
CA SER A 216 30.25 -4.50 31.49
C SER A 216 31.40 -5.28 30.84
N VAL A 217 31.35 -5.48 29.52
CA VAL A 217 32.42 -6.12 28.75
C VAL A 217 33.70 -5.27 28.80
N GLN A 218 33.59 -3.95 28.66
CA GLN A 218 34.73 -3.05 28.69
C GLN A 218 35.38 -3.02 30.09
N GLN A 219 34.59 -2.87 31.15
CA GLN A 219 35.09 -2.85 32.53
C GLN A 219 35.81 -4.14 32.89
N TRP A 220 35.26 -5.29 32.48
CA TRP A 220 35.91 -6.57 32.68
C TRP A 220 37.25 -6.67 31.93
N LEU A 221 37.30 -6.23 30.67
CA LEU A 221 38.53 -6.21 29.87
C LEU A 221 39.58 -5.26 30.47
N GLU A 222 39.16 -4.13 31.04
CA GLU A 222 40.03 -3.16 31.71
C GLU A 222 40.55 -3.65 33.06
N ALA A 223 39.81 -4.51 33.76
CA ALA A 223 40.26 -5.12 35.02
C ALA A 223 41.41 -6.13 34.83
N LEU A 224 41.66 -6.61 33.60
CA LEU A 224 42.73 -7.55 33.30
C LEU A 224 44.11 -6.85 33.25
N PRO A 225 45.19 -7.55 33.64
CA PRO A 225 46.56 -7.10 33.41
C PRO A 225 46.81 -6.74 31.94
N ASN A 226 47.67 -5.75 31.66
CA ASN A 226 47.84 -5.22 30.29
C ASN A 226 48.21 -6.32 29.26
N ALA A 227 49.09 -7.25 29.64
CA ALA A 227 49.50 -8.36 28.78
C ALA A 227 48.35 -9.34 28.46
N ASP A 228 47.43 -9.55 29.41
CA ASP A 228 46.25 -10.41 29.23
C ASP A 228 45.21 -9.71 28.36
N ARG A 229 45.02 -8.41 28.58
CA ARG A 229 44.10 -7.56 27.82
C ARG A 229 44.40 -7.57 26.33
N GLU A 230 45.67 -7.39 25.94
CA GLU A 230 46.08 -7.41 24.53
C GLU A 230 45.80 -8.76 23.87
N LYS A 231 46.07 -9.87 24.57
CA LYS A 231 45.79 -11.22 24.07
C LYS A 231 44.29 -11.47 23.91
N MET A 232 43.46 -10.94 24.80
CA MET A 232 42.01 -11.19 24.83
C MET A 232 41.22 -10.27 23.89
N ALA A 233 41.71 -9.07 23.59
CA ALA A 233 40.97 -8.04 22.86
C ALA A 233 40.35 -8.52 21.54
N ALA A 234 41.08 -9.32 20.75
CA ALA A 234 40.59 -9.87 19.49
C ALA A 234 39.44 -10.88 19.69
N GLU A 235 39.53 -11.71 20.73
CA GLU A 235 38.52 -12.72 21.05
C GLU A 235 37.25 -12.08 21.61
N VAL A 236 37.40 -11.06 22.47
CA VAL A 236 36.30 -10.22 22.97
C VAL A 236 35.59 -9.53 21.81
N ALA A 237 36.34 -8.92 20.89
CA ALA A 237 35.76 -8.23 19.75
C ALA A 237 34.93 -9.15 18.85
N LYS A 238 35.37 -10.41 18.68
CA LYS A 238 34.69 -11.38 17.82
C LYS A 238 33.49 -12.06 18.48
N ARG A 239 33.56 -12.37 19.78
CA ARG A 239 32.59 -13.26 20.45
C ARG A 239 31.71 -12.57 21.46
N LEU A 240 32.25 -11.58 22.18
CA LEU A 240 31.50 -10.87 23.21
C LEU A 240 30.77 -9.66 22.61
N LYS A 241 31.41 -8.82 21.79
CA LYS A 241 30.71 -7.65 21.21
C LYS A 241 29.35 -7.95 20.52
N PRO A 242 29.18 -9.04 19.73
CA PRO A 242 27.90 -9.33 19.10
C PRO A 242 26.85 -9.99 20.03
N LEU A 243 27.24 -10.43 21.22
CA LEU A 243 26.42 -11.32 22.07
C LEU A 243 25.08 -10.70 22.47
N TYR A 244 25.04 -9.40 22.76
CA TYR A 244 23.78 -8.71 23.08
C TYR A 244 22.82 -8.71 21.88
N GLN A 245 23.33 -8.46 20.67
CA GLN A 245 22.49 -8.54 19.46
C GLN A 245 22.01 -9.97 19.21
N GLN A 246 22.86 -10.97 19.43
CA GLN A 246 22.45 -12.37 19.36
C GLN A 246 21.37 -12.70 20.39
N TRP A 247 21.47 -12.17 21.62
CA TRP A 247 20.45 -12.32 22.65
C TRP A 247 19.10 -11.73 22.23
N VAL A 248 19.09 -10.50 21.70
CA VAL A 248 17.88 -9.85 21.17
C VAL A 248 17.29 -10.68 20.03
N GLN A 249 18.10 -11.11 19.07
CA GLN A 249 17.66 -11.90 17.91
C GLN A 249 17.14 -13.29 18.32
N THR A 250 17.82 -14.00 19.21
CA THR A 250 17.33 -15.29 19.75
C THR A 250 16.02 -15.10 20.52
N THR A 251 15.87 -13.99 21.26
CA THR A 251 14.59 -13.68 21.90
C THR A 251 13.50 -13.44 20.86
N ALA A 252 13.82 -12.75 19.76
CA ALA A 252 12.88 -12.53 18.66
C ALA A 252 12.40 -13.84 18.01
N LEU A 253 13.29 -14.83 17.83
CA LEU A 253 12.90 -16.16 17.35
C LEU A 253 11.90 -16.84 18.28
N LEU A 254 12.15 -16.78 19.59
CA LEU A 254 11.23 -17.35 20.59
C LEU A 254 9.90 -16.58 20.66
N ASN A 255 9.93 -15.25 20.46
CA ASN A 255 8.73 -14.44 20.36
C ASN A 255 7.87 -14.88 19.17
N THR A 256 8.47 -15.25 18.03
CA THR A 256 7.73 -15.76 16.86
C THR A 256 6.85 -16.96 17.21
N GLU A 257 7.33 -17.89 18.03
CA GLU A 257 6.54 -19.06 18.46
C GLU A 257 5.26 -18.63 19.18
N SER A 258 5.38 -17.76 20.19
CA SER A 258 4.23 -17.24 20.93
C SER A 258 3.32 -16.35 20.11
N VAL A 259 3.87 -15.58 19.17
CA VAL A 259 3.08 -14.77 18.23
C VAL A 259 2.31 -15.67 17.27
N LEU A 260 2.93 -16.72 16.74
CA LEU A 260 2.27 -17.67 15.85
C LEU A 260 1.11 -18.38 16.55
N GLU A 261 1.29 -18.83 17.78
CA GLU A 261 0.20 -19.41 18.59
C GLU A 261 -0.98 -18.45 18.74
N LYS A 262 -0.70 -17.18 19.09
CA LYS A 262 -1.73 -16.12 19.16
C LYS A 262 -2.43 -15.93 17.81
N VAL A 263 -1.67 -15.87 16.72
CA VAL A 263 -2.19 -15.64 15.36
C VAL A 263 -3.07 -16.81 14.89
N LEU A 264 -2.69 -18.05 15.16
CA LEU A 264 -3.49 -19.25 14.81
C LEU A 264 -4.81 -19.33 15.61
N ALA A 265 -4.78 -18.87 16.86
CA ALA A 265 -5.94 -18.86 17.75
C ALA A 265 -6.90 -17.69 17.47
N ASP A 266 -6.40 -16.54 17.01
CA ASP A 266 -7.18 -15.30 16.90
C ASP A 266 -8.35 -15.41 15.90
N PRO A 267 -9.61 -15.26 16.36
CA PRO A 267 -10.78 -15.25 15.49
C PRO A 267 -10.76 -14.16 14.40
N ARG A 268 -9.98 -13.09 14.59
CA ARG A 268 -9.82 -11.97 13.65
C ARG A 268 -9.41 -12.40 12.26
N TYR A 269 -8.65 -13.49 12.12
CA TYR A 269 -8.17 -13.98 10.83
C TYR A 269 -9.12 -14.96 10.15
N ARG A 270 -10.21 -15.35 10.81
CA ARG A 270 -11.14 -16.37 10.33
C ARG A 270 -12.22 -15.76 9.44
N PHE A 271 -12.78 -16.58 8.54
CA PHE A 271 -13.85 -16.17 7.63
C PHE A 271 -15.03 -15.50 8.36
N ALA A 272 -15.41 -16.00 9.54
CA ALA A 272 -16.50 -15.45 10.34
C ALA A 272 -16.31 -13.96 10.75
N LYS A 273 -15.07 -13.43 10.70
CA LYS A 273 -14.75 -12.02 10.93
C LYS A 273 -14.37 -11.26 9.66
N ASN A 274 -14.35 -11.92 8.50
CA ASN A 274 -13.88 -11.40 7.22
C ASN A 274 -14.89 -11.68 6.08
N ASN A 275 -16.17 -11.78 6.37
CA ASN A 275 -17.23 -12.03 5.39
C ASN A 275 -18.14 -10.81 5.15
N THR A 276 -17.71 -9.63 5.59
CA THR A 276 -18.47 -8.39 5.39
C THR A 276 -18.34 -7.93 3.95
N THR A 277 -19.46 -7.82 3.25
CA THR A 277 -19.52 -7.24 1.92
C THR A 277 -19.62 -5.72 1.98
N PRO A 278 -19.22 -5.01 0.92
CA PRO A 278 -19.51 -3.59 0.76
C PRO A 278 -20.99 -3.27 0.98
N ARG A 279 -21.26 -2.20 1.74
CA ARG A 279 -22.63 -1.69 1.89
C ARG A 279 -22.98 -0.86 0.66
N LYS A 280 -23.86 -1.39 -0.18
CA LYS A 280 -24.45 -0.68 -1.31
C LYS A 280 -25.85 -0.16 -0.93
N ILE A 281 -26.24 1.00 -1.47
CA ILE A 281 -27.53 1.65 -1.20
C ILE A 281 -28.60 1.35 -2.26
N GLY A 282 -28.28 0.56 -3.30
CA GLY A 282 -29.19 0.21 -4.38
C GLY A 282 -29.44 1.36 -5.38
N ARG A 283 -28.46 2.26 -5.52
CA ARG A 283 -28.45 3.37 -6.49
C ARG A 283 -27.24 3.20 -7.38
N HIS A 284 -27.43 3.24 -8.70
CA HIS A 284 -26.31 3.23 -9.65
C HIS A 284 -25.59 4.57 -9.61
N LEU A 285 -24.26 4.51 -9.54
CA LEU A 285 -23.39 5.66 -9.63
C LEU A 285 -23.52 6.25 -11.04
N ALA A 286 -23.71 7.56 -11.14
CA ALA A 286 -23.77 8.26 -12.41
C ALA A 286 -22.60 9.24 -12.54
N LEU A 287 -22.41 9.79 -13.74
CA LEU A 287 -21.40 10.81 -14.04
C LEU A 287 -21.48 11.98 -13.06
N PHE A 288 -22.69 12.51 -12.84
CA PHE A 288 -22.97 13.57 -11.88
C PHE A 288 -23.79 13.06 -10.68
N ASP A 289 -23.90 13.89 -9.65
CA ASP A 289 -24.83 13.75 -8.53
C ASP A 289 -24.68 12.46 -7.73
N CYS A 290 -23.44 11.98 -7.53
CA CYS A 290 -23.23 10.92 -6.54
C CYS A 290 -23.59 11.43 -5.15
N ILE A 291 -23.68 10.53 -4.17
CA ILE A 291 -24.08 10.93 -2.81
C ILE A 291 -23.02 11.76 -2.05
N ASN A 292 -21.91 12.13 -2.72
CA ASN A 292 -20.85 13.01 -2.20
C ASN A 292 -20.32 12.58 -0.82
N CYS A 293 -19.97 11.29 -0.71
CA CYS A 293 -19.40 10.72 0.51
C CYS A 293 -17.87 10.74 0.56
N ASP A 294 -17.22 11.12 -0.54
CA ASP A 294 -15.78 11.27 -0.77
C ASP A 294 -14.91 10.05 -0.49
N LYS A 295 -15.50 8.90 -0.14
CA LYS A 295 -14.76 7.68 0.23
C LYS A 295 -13.78 7.23 -0.85
N CYS A 296 -14.08 7.48 -2.12
CA CYS A 296 -13.26 7.09 -3.26
C CYS A 296 -11.93 7.83 -3.35
N ILE A 297 -11.80 9.00 -2.73
CA ILE A 297 -10.57 9.81 -2.72
C ILE A 297 -9.53 9.17 -1.78
N PRO A 298 -9.74 9.07 -0.45
CA PRO A 298 -8.71 8.58 0.47
C PRO A 298 -8.48 7.06 0.40
N VAL A 299 -9.32 6.30 -0.30
CA VAL A 299 -9.08 4.86 -0.57
C VAL A 299 -8.35 4.64 -1.90
N CYS A 300 -8.13 5.66 -2.72
CA CYS A 300 -7.38 5.51 -3.96
C CYS A 300 -5.87 5.38 -3.64
N PRO A 301 -5.23 4.24 -3.93
CA PRO A 301 -3.80 4.07 -3.63
C PRO A 301 -2.88 4.99 -4.41
N ASN A 302 -3.31 5.38 -5.61
CA ASN A 302 -2.52 6.20 -6.52
C ASN A 302 -2.91 7.68 -6.44
N ASP A 303 -3.79 8.05 -5.50
CA ASP A 303 -4.32 9.41 -5.36
C ASP A 303 -4.93 9.92 -6.68
N ALA A 304 -5.55 9.03 -7.45
CA ALA A 304 -6.09 9.35 -8.77
C ALA A 304 -7.45 10.02 -8.70
N ASN A 305 -8.24 9.78 -7.65
CA ASN A 305 -9.57 10.37 -7.51
C ASN A 305 -9.48 11.71 -6.78
N PHE A 306 -10.18 12.71 -7.29
CA PHE A 306 -10.21 14.04 -6.72
C PHE A 306 -11.61 14.66 -6.83
N SER A 307 -11.85 15.72 -6.07
CA SER A 307 -13.10 16.48 -6.14
C SER A 307 -12.92 17.78 -6.91
N TYR A 308 -14.03 18.27 -7.46
CA TYR A 308 -14.16 19.58 -8.07
C TYR A 308 -15.58 20.10 -7.85
N GLU A 309 -15.77 21.41 -7.94
CA GLU A 309 -17.08 22.05 -7.75
C GLU A 309 -17.64 22.52 -9.09
N ILE A 310 -18.96 22.43 -9.24
CA ILE A 310 -19.73 22.99 -10.35
C ILE A 310 -20.91 23.79 -9.80
N GLU A 311 -21.45 24.69 -10.61
CA GLU A 311 -22.76 25.29 -10.33
C GLU A 311 -23.86 24.29 -10.76
N PRO A 312 -24.85 23.99 -9.89
CA PRO A 312 -26.03 23.23 -10.28
C PRO A 312 -26.73 23.87 -11.48
N LEU A 313 -27.19 23.04 -12.41
CA LEU A 313 -27.69 23.49 -13.70
C LEU A 313 -28.96 22.75 -14.07
N GLU A 314 -30.00 23.49 -14.47
CA GLU A 314 -31.20 22.94 -15.11
C GLU A 314 -31.42 23.67 -16.44
N GLN A 315 -31.12 23.00 -17.56
CA GLN A 315 -31.06 23.61 -18.88
C GLN A 315 -31.78 22.72 -19.91
N PRO A 316 -32.78 23.22 -20.65
CA PRO A 316 -33.33 22.49 -21.78
C PRO A 316 -32.27 22.33 -22.87
N TYR A 317 -32.24 21.16 -23.49
CA TYR A 317 -31.33 20.85 -24.59
C TYR A 317 -32.10 20.37 -25.82
N SER A 318 -31.41 20.36 -26.96
CA SER A 318 -31.96 20.02 -28.26
C SER A 318 -31.15 18.92 -28.94
N ILE A 319 -31.73 18.28 -29.94
CA ILE A 319 -31.03 17.37 -30.84
C ILE A 319 -30.91 18.09 -32.19
N LEU A 320 -29.69 18.27 -32.68
CA LEU A 320 -29.43 18.79 -34.01
C LEU A 320 -29.43 17.64 -35.01
N ARG A 321 -30.41 17.59 -35.91
CA ARG A 321 -30.58 16.52 -36.89
C ARG A 321 -30.28 17.01 -38.30
N VAL A 322 -29.49 16.25 -39.05
CA VAL A 322 -29.23 16.52 -40.46
C VAL A 322 -30.42 16.07 -41.31
N GLU A 323 -31.03 17.00 -42.03
CA GLU A 323 -32.07 16.77 -43.03
C GLU A 323 -31.64 17.23 -44.43
N LYS A 324 -32.45 16.92 -45.45
CA LYS A 324 -32.18 17.26 -46.87
C LYS A 324 -31.93 18.76 -47.13
N LYS A 325 -32.38 19.65 -46.25
CA LYS A 325 -32.29 21.11 -46.39
C LYS A 325 -31.37 21.76 -45.36
N GLY A 326 -30.57 20.99 -44.63
CA GLY A 326 -29.66 21.48 -43.58
C GLY A 326 -29.96 20.89 -42.21
N ILE A 327 -29.55 21.59 -41.15
CA ILE A 327 -29.69 21.13 -39.76
C ILE A 327 -31.02 21.65 -39.20
N VAL A 328 -31.84 20.74 -38.67
CA VAL A 328 -33.04 21.08 -37.90
C VAL A 328 -32.79 20.85 -36.41
N GLU A 329 -33.41 21.67 -35.57
CA GLU A 329 -33.34 21.54 -34.12
C GLU A 329 -34.63 20.92 -33.61
N VAL A 330 -34.49 19.78 -32.94
CA VAL A 330 -35.60 19.05 -32.33
C VAL A 330 -35.47 19.18 -30.82
N ALA A 331 -36.58 19.36 -30.11
CA ALA A 331 -36.57 19.37 -28.65
C ALA A 331 -36.02 18.03 -28.12
N GLY A 332 -35.01 18.09 -27.26
CA GLY A 332 -34.48 16.93 -26.54
C GLY A 332 -35.21 16.77 -25.22
N GLY A 333 -34.56 17.19 -24.13
CA GLY A 333 -35.10 17.12 -22.78
C GLY A 333 -34.54 18.21 -21.88
N ILE A 334 -34.47 17.93 -20.59
CA ILE A 334 -33.87 18.81 -19.58
C ILE A 334 -32.58 18.15 -19.09
N PHE A 335 -31.47 18.86 -19.19
CA PHE A 335 -30.22 18.51 -18.53
C PHE A 335 -30.25 19.08 -17.13
N LYS A 336 -30.14 18.21 -16.12
CA LYS A 336 -30.25 18.60 -14.72
C LYS A 336 -29.09 18.02 -13.92
N ILE A 337 -28.43 18.89 -13.16
CA ILE A 337 -27.42 18.53 -12.15
C ILE A 337 -27.78 19.26 -10.87
N GLU A 338 -27.85 18.53 -9.76
CA GLU A 338 -28.33 19.08 -8.47
C GLU A 338 -27.19 19.34 -7.48
N ALA A 339 -26.13 18.53 -7.50
CA ALA A 339 -25.01 18.65 -6.58
C ALA A 339 -23.91 19.56 -7.15
N SER A 340 -23.39 20.46 -6.31
CA SER A 340 -22.20 21.25 -6.66
C SER A 340 -20.93 20.41 -6.60
N HIS A 341 -20.82 19.61 -5.54
CA HIS A 341 -19.64 18.78 -5.29
C HIS A 341 -19.66 17.58 -6.23
N GLN A 342 -18.58 17.39 -6.98
CA GLN A 342 -18.41 16.30 -7.94
C GLN A 342 -17.06 15.62 -7.76
N ILE A 343 -16.96 14.40 -8.28
CA ILE A 343 -15.76 13.56 -8.21
C ILE A 343 -15.28 13.30 -9.64
N ALA A 344 -13.96 13.29 -9.82
CA ALA A 344 -13.28 12.94 -11.05
C ALA A 344 -12.11 11.98 -10.79
N THR A 345 -11.58 11.40 -11.86
CA THR A 345 -10.40 10.54 -11.82
C THR A 345 -9.33 11.09 -12.78
N PHE A 346 -8.11 11.27 -12.29
CA PHE A 346 -6.95 11.54 -13.13
C PHE A 346 -6.44 10.21 -13.70
N ALA A 347 -6.73 9.99 -14.98
CA ALA A 347 -6.60 8.69 -15.65
C ALA A 347 -5.16 8.19 -15.66
N ASP A 348 -4.18 9.08 -15.81
CA ASP A 348 -2.77 8.71 -15.89
C ASP A 348 -2.22 8.15 -14.57
N PHE A 349 -2.87 8.44 -13.43
CA PHE A 349 -2.53 7.84 -12.14
C PHE A 349 -3.36 6.60 -11.83
N CYS A 350 -4.52 6.44 -12.46
CA CYS A 350 -5.40 5.31 -12.20
C CYS A 350 -4.86 4.03 -12.86
N ASN A 351 -4.73 2.96 -12.07
CA ASN A 351 -4.40 1.62 -12.56
C ASN A 351 -5.61 0.68 -12.58
N GLU A 352 -6.81 1.23 -12.45
CA GLU A 352 -8.08 0.49 -12.55
C GLU A 352 -8.19 -0.67 -11.55
N CYS A 353 -7.54 -0.55 -10.38
CA CYS A 353 -7.55 -1.60 -9.34
C CYS A 353 -8.92 -1.89 -8.69
N GLY A 354 -9.97 -1.13 -9.03
CA GLY A 354 -11.33 -1.34 -8.52
C GLY A 354 -11.55 -0.98 -7.04
N ASN A 355 -10.53 -0.53 -6.29
CA ASN A 355 -10.69 -0.28 -4.85
C ASN A 355 -11.75 0.79 -4.54
N CYS A 356 -11.87 1.81 -5.40
CA CYS A 356 -12.89 2.85 -5.23
C CYS A 356 -14.32 2.34 -5.49
N ASP A 357 -14.52 1.30 -6.30
CA ASP A 357 -15.83 0.66 -6.49
C ASP A 357 -16.24 -0.10 -5.22
N VAL A 358 -15.34 -0.92 -4.70
CA VAL A 358 -15.57 -1.71 -3.48
C VAL A 358 -16.02 -0.83 -2.32
N PHE A 359 -15.54 0.41 -2.21
CA PHE A 359 -15.94 1.34 -1.14
C PHE A 359 -17.01 2.35 -1.55
N CYS A 360 -17.36 2.43 -2.84
CA CYS A 360 -18.47 3.24 -3.30
C CYS A 360 -19.78 2.68 -2.71
N PRO A 361 -20.58 3.49 -2.01
CA PRO A 361 -21.89 3.07 -1.53
C PRO A 361 -22.92 2.94 -2.65
N GLU A 362 -22.66 3.51 -3.82
CA GLU A 362 -23.45 3.35 -5.04
C GLU A 362 -22.89 2.19 -5.88
N ASP A 363 -23.74 1.62 -6.73
CA ASP A 363 -23.39 0.52 -7.63
C ASP A 363 -22.68 1.09 -8.87
N GLY A 364 -21.45 0.64 -9.13
CA GLY A 364 -20.57 1.22 -10.14
C GLY A 364 -19.31 1.84 -9.53
N GLY A 365 -18.21 1.74 -10.27
CA GLY A 365 -16.90 2.20 -9.85
C GLY A 365 -16.64 3.66 -10.22
N PRO A 366 -16.20 4.53 -9.29
CA PRO A 366 -15.83 5.90 -9.63
C PRO A 366 -14.84 6.00 -10.79
N PHE A 367 -13.85 5.09 -10.87
CA PHE A 367 -12.88 5.07 -11.97
C PHE A 367 -13.48 4.78 -13.36
N VAL A 368 -14.73 4.29 -13.42
CA VAL A 368 -15.49 3.99 -14.64
C VAL A 368 -16.53 5.08 -14.90
N GLU A 369 -17.34 5.40 -13.89
CA GLU A 369 -18.53 6.24 -14.03
C GLU A 369 -18.23 7.74 -13.98
N LYS A 370 -17.15 8.16 -13.29
CA LYS A 370 -16.80 9.57 -13.10
C LYS A 370 -15.93 10.08 -14.24
N PRO A 371 -15.94 11.40 -14.53
CA PRO A 371 -15.13 11.95 -15.61
C PRO A 371 -13.65 11.65 -15.36
N ARG A 372 -13.03 11.07 -16.39
CA ARG A 372 -11.60 10.75 -16.41
C ARG A 372 -10.84 11.85 -17.13
N PHE A 373 -9.71 12.29 -16.58
CA PHE A 373 -8.87 13.32 -17.18
C PHE A 373 -7.48 12.79 -17.51
N PHE A 374 -6.99 13.11 -18.71
CA PHE A 374 -5.67 12.73 -19.19
C PHE A 374 -4.76 13.95 -19.25
N SER A 375 -3.47 13.79 -18.93
CA SER A 375 -2.49 14.88 -18.97
C SER A 375 -2.23 15.40 -20.39
N ASN A 376 -2.43 14.56 -21.41
CA ASN A 376 -2.17 14.91 -22.80
C ASN A 376 -3.05 14.12 -23.78
N ALA A 377 -3.14 14.64 -25.00
CA ALA A 377 -3.95 14.06 -26.07
C ALA A 377 -3.50 12.65 -26.49
N GLU A 378 -2.19 12.36 -26.43
CA GLU A 378 -1.65 11.03 -26.77
C GLU A 378 -2.15 9.98 -25.78
N SER A 379 -2.12 10.27 -24.47
CA SER A 379 -2.65 9.39 -23.43
C SER A 379 -4.15 9.15 -23.60
N TRP A 380 -4.93 10.21 -23.83
CA TRP A 380 -6.38 10.12 -24.09
C TRP A 380 -6.72 9.26 -25.32
N GLN A 381 -5.90 9.33 -26.37
CA GLN A 381 -6.08 8.54 -27.58
C GLN A 381 -5.70 7.07 -27.37
N LYS A 382 -4.59 6.83 -26.66
CA LYS A 382 -4.08 5.49 -26.37
C LYS A 382 -5.02 4.70 -25.45
N HIS A 383 -5.56 5.34 -24.42
CA HIS A 383 -6.40 4.71 -23.39
C HIS A 383 -7.88 5.01 -23.67
N ASN A 384 -8.44 4.31 -24.66
CA ASN A 384 -9.75 4.65 -25.22
C ASN A 384 -10.94 3.74 -24.88
N GLU A 385 -10.74 2.76 -23.99
CA GLU A 385 -11.78 1.80 -23.61
C GLU A 385 -12.92 2.42 -22.78
N LEU A 386 -12.63 3.51 -22.06
CA LEU A 386 -13.61 4.25 -21.26
C LEU A 386 -13.72 5.71 -21.73
N ASP A 387 -14.80 6.36 -21.30
CA ASP A 387 -15.02 7.79 -21.48
C ASP A 387 -13.93 8.62 -20.79
N GLY A 388 -13.74 9.86 -21.24
CA GLY A 388 -12.77 10.75 -20.63
C GLY A 388 -12.42 11.99 -21.45
N PHE A 389 -11.62 12.86 -20.85
CA PHE A 389 -11.37 14.23 -21.28
C PHE A 389 -9.88 14.51 -21.32
N PHE A 390 -9.45 15.22 -22.35
CA PHE A 390 -8.20 15.96 -22.35
C PHE A 390 -8.52 17.44 -22.47
N ILE A 391 -7.91 18.27 -21.62
CA ILE A 391 -8.05 19.72 -21.65
C ILE A 391 -6.67 20.33 -21.92
N GLY A 392 -6.57 21.11 -22.98
CA GLY A 392 -5.39 21.90 -23.30
C GLY A 392 -5.72 23.39 -23.36
N ARG A 393 -4.68 24.21 -23.31
CA ARG A 393 -4.77 25.65 -23.54
C ARG A 393 -3.91 26.07 -24.70
N ARG A 394 -4.43 27.00 -25.50
CA ARG A 394 -3.69 27.67 -26.56
C ARG A 394 -4.05 29.15 -26.53
N ASN A 395 -3.11 29.98 -26.06
CA ASN A 395 -3.37 31.37 -25.70
C ASN A 395 -4.50 31.43 -24.65
N ASP A 396 -5.49 32.31 -24.84
CA ASP A 396 -6.66 32.46 -23.96
C ASP A 396 -7.77 31.44 -24.23
N LEU A 397 -7.58 30.52 -25.19
CA LEU A 397 -8.58 29.54 -25.57
C LEU A 397 -8.34 28.20 -24.87
N ILE A 398 -9.42 27.60 -24.40
CA ILE A 398 -9.44 26.27 -23.82
C ILE A 398 -9.92 25.30 -24.89
N TYR A 399 -9.09 24.31 -25.24
CA TYR A 399 -9.46 23.24 -26.15
C TYR A 399 -9.69 21.95 -25.36
N THR A 400 -10.77 21.25 -25.66
CA THR A 400 -11.13 20.00 -25.00
C THR A 400 -11.38 18.91 -26.03
N LEU A 401 -10.79 17.74 -25.81
CA LEU A 401 -11.20 16.48 -26.42
C LEU A 401 -12.01 15.71 -25.40
N ALA A 402 -13.20 15.26 -25.77
CA ALA A 402 -14.09 14.52 -24.89
C ALA A 402 -14.52 13.21 -25.55
N ARG A 403 -14.56 12.13 -24.78
CA ARG A 403 -15.25 10.89 -25.12
C ARG A 403 -16.39 10.71 -24.12
N ILE A 404 -17.62 10.72 -24.61
CA ILE A 404 -18.84 10.63 -23.79
C ILE A 404 -19.75 9.59 -24.43
N HIS A 405 -20.12 8.56 -23.66
CA HIS A 405 -20.86 7.39 -24.13
C HIS A 405 -20.23 6.74 -25.37
N GLY A 406 -18.90 6.69 -25.44
CA GLY A 406 -18.14 6.14 -26.56
C GLY A 406 -18.06 7.04 -27.81
N HIS A 407 -18.69 8.22 -27.80
CA HIS A 407 -18.63 9.19 -28.90
C HIS A 407 -17.56 10.26 -28.64
N CYS A 408 -16.78 10.59 -29.67
CA CYS A 408 -15.72 11.59 -29.58
C CYS A 408 -16.23 12.98 -29.98
N PHE A 409 -15.87 13.98 -29.20
CA PHE A 409 -16.21 15.38 -29.41
C PHE A 409 -14.98 16.27 -29.23
N SER A 410 -15.02 17.44 -29.86
CA SER A 410 -14.09 18.53 -29.61
C SER A 410 -14.83 19.78 -29.17
N MET A 411 -14.24 20.55 -28.26
CA MET A 411 -14.76 21.83 -27.81
C MET A 411 -13.66 22.88 -27.77
N LEU A 412 -13.95 24.07 -28.28
CA LEU A 412 -13.13 25.26 -28.13
C LEU A 412 -13.91 26.31 -27.35
N LEU A 413 -13.45 26.63 -26.14
CA LEU A 413 -14.06 27.62 -25.25
C LEU A 413 -13.21 28.90 -25.24
N ASP A 414 -13.84 30.01 -25.60
CA ASP A 414 -13.34 31.37 -25.44
C ASP A 414 -14.00 31.99 -24.19
N PRO A 415 -13.28 32.03 -23.04
CA PRO A 415 -13.82 32.58 -21.81
C PRO A 415 -13.95 34.12 -21.86
N VAL A 416 -13.22 34.81 -22.75
CA VAL A 416 -13.27 36.27 -22.88
C VAL A 416 -14.52 36.70 -23.64
N GLN A 417 -14.84 35.97 -24.72
CA GLN A 417 -16.02 36.26 -25.56
C GLN A 417 -17.29 35.55 -25.10
N ASN A 418 -17.21 34.67 -24.09
CA ASN A 418 -18.29 33.79 -23.68
C ASN A 418 -18.84 32.97 -24.85
N ARG A 419 -17.94 32.38 -25.65
CA ARG A 419 -18.31 31.55 -26.79
C ARG A 419 -17.72 30.16 -26.66
N ALA A 420 -18.50 29.15 -27.00
CA ALA A 420 -18.03 27.78 -27.07
C ALA A 420 -18.40 27.18 -28.42
N ARG A 421 -17.42 26.65 -29.16
CA ARG A 421 -17.67 25.83 -30.34
C ARG A 421 -17.55 24.36 -29.95
N PHE A 422 -18.55 23.56 -30.32
CA PHE A 422 -18.63 22.13 -30.00
C PHE A 422 -18.91 21.34 -31.27
N SER A 423 -18.17 20.26 -31.49
CA SER A 423 -18.24 19.48 -32.71
C SER A 423 -18.05 17.99 -32.46
N ASP A 424 -18.82 17.16 -33.16
CA ASP A 424 -18.64 15.71 -33.27
C ASP A 424 -17.88 15.28 -34.54
N GLY A 425 -17.33 16.26 -35.28
CA GLY A 425 -16.67 16.07 -36.57
C GLY A 425 -17.62 16.12 -37.77
N ILE A 426 -18.94 16.13 -37.56
CA ILE A 426 -19.96 16.18 -38.61
C ILE A 426 -20.77 17.47 -38.49
N ILE A 427 -21.32 17.74 -37.31
CA ILE A 427 -22.00 18.98 -36.95
C ILE A 427 -21.09 19.76 -36.00
N GLU A 428 -20.85 21.03 -36.31
CA GLU A 428 -20.31 22.01 -35.37
C GLU A 428 -21.40 23.00 -34.96
N MET A 429 -21.43 23.37 -33.69
CA MET A 429 -22.29 24.42 -33.19
C MET A 429 -21.49 25.43 -32.37
N GLU A 430 -21.81 26.72 -32.54
CA GLU A 430 -21.35 27.77 -31.65
C GLU A 430 -22.47 28.12 -30.67
N CYS A 431 -22.13 28.18 -29.38
CA CYS A 431 -23.05 28.51 -28.30
C CYS A 431 -22.53 29.71 -27.51
N ASP A 432 -23.47 30.48 -26.96
CA ASP A 432 -23.17 31.40 -25.86
C ASP A 432 -22.84 30.56 -24.60
N ALA A 433 -21.63 30.72 -24.07
CA ALA A 433 -21.11 29.88 -23.01
C ALA A 433 -21.78 30.14 -21.63
N LEU A 434 -22.53 31.24 -21.46
CA LEU A 434 -23.22 31.57 -20.22
C LEU A 434 -24.68 31.11 -20.24
N THR A 435 -25.37 31.31 -21.36
CA THR A 435 -26.81 31.00 -21.52
C THR A 435 -27.04 29.66 -22.21
N HIS A 436 -26.00 29.03 -22.74
CA HIS A 436 -26.03 27.78 -23.51
C HIS A 436 -26.90 27.84 -24.77
N ARG A 437 -27.28 29.04 -25.21
CA ARG A 437 -28.07 29.24 -26.42
C ARG A 437 -27.21 29.02 -27.65
N ILE A 438 -27.69 28.21 -28.58
CA ILE A 438 -27.04 27.99 -29.88
C ILE A 438 -27.13 29.28 -30.71
N VAL A 439 -25.98 29.75 -31.15
CA VAL A 439 -25.79 30.95 -31.99
C VAL A 439 -25.67 30.56 -33.46
N GLU A 440 -24.90 29.52 -33.75
CA GLU A 440 -24.62 29.06 -35.11
C GLU A 440 -24.55 27.54 -35.19
N LYS A 441 -24.89 26.98 -36.36
CA LYS A 441 -24.87 25.54 -36.67
C LYS A 441 -24.24 25.35 -38.04
N ILE A 442 -23.22 24.52 -38.12
CA ILE A 442 -22.40 24.32 -39.31
C ILE A 442 -22.35 22.82 -39.59
N LEU A 443 -22.52 22.44 -40.85
CA LEU A 443 -22.27 21.10 -41.34
C LEU A 443 -20.83 21.07 -41.87
N LEU A 444 -19.95 20.31 -41.22
CA LEU A 444 -18.52 20.29 -41.53
C LEU A 444 -18.17 19.33 -42.68
N ASP A 445 -18.86 18.19 -42.76
CA ASP A 445 -18.67 17.15 -43.77
C ASP A 445 -20.01 16.67 -44.34
N GLU A 446 -19.97 15.93 -45.45
CA GLU A 446 -21.17 15.29 -46.03
C GLU A 446 -21.71 14.20 -45.08
N ALA A 447 -22.62 14.60 -44.19
CA ALA A 447 -23.26 13.71 -43.24
C ALA A 447 -24.39 12.90 -43.89
N PRO A 448 -24.59 11.63 -43.50
CA PRO A 448 -25.78 10.90 -43.88
C PRO A 448 -27.03 11.60 -43.31
N ALA A 449 -28.09 11.66 -44.12
CA ALA A 449 -29.39 12.15 -43.66
C ALA A 449 -29.84 11.34 -42.43
N GLY A 450 -30.22 12.03 -41.36
CA GLY A 450 -30.57 11.42 -40.08
C GLY A 450 -29.44 11.35 -39.06
N HIS A 451 -28.22 11.84 -39.35
CA HIS A 451 -27.20 12.06 -38.32
C HIS A 451 -27.72 13.03 -37.25
N GLU A 452 -27.40 12.76 -35.98
CA GLU A 452 -27.89 13.52 -34.83
C GLU A 452 -26.76 13.88 -33.87
N LEU A 453 -26.72 15.16 -33.48
CA LEU A 453 -25.90 15.66 -32.38
C LEU A 453 -26.81 16.03 -31.20
N ASP A 454 -26.80 15.21 -30.15
CA ASP A 454 -27.45 15.52 -28.87
C ASP A 454 -26.65 16.59 -28.11
N THR A 455 -27.20 17.80 -27.96
CA THR A 455 -26.49 18.93 -27.34
C THR A 455 -26.32 18.79 -25.83
N ARG A 456 -26.89 17.74 -25.22
CA ARG A 456 -26.55 17.32 -23.86
C ARG A 456 -25.07 17.02 -23.70
N HIS A 457 -24.39 16.48 -24.72
CA HIS A 457 -22.94 16.21 -24.65
C HIS A 457 -22.12 17.50 -24.49
N TYR A 458 -22.56 18.58 -25.13
CA TYR A 458 -21.99 19.91 -24.93
C TYR A 458 -22.22 20.40 -23.50
N LEU A 459 -23.44 20.30 -22.97
CA LEU A 459 -23.75 20.71 -21.60
C LEU A 459 -22.92 19.93 -20.57
N THR A 460 -22.76 18.62 -20.78
CA THR A 460 -21.86 17.77 -19.99
C THR A 460 -20.42 18.28 -20.05
N ALA A 461 -19.88 18.47 -21.26
CA ALA A 461 -18.49 18.90 -21.45
C ALA A 461 -18.21 20.29 -20.85
N ILE A 462 -19.05 21.29 -21.14
CA ILE A 462 -18.84 22.65 -20.65
C ILE A 462 -18.98 22.75 -19.13
N THR A 463 -19.92 22.01 -18.53
CA THR A 463 -20.10 21.99 -17.07
C THR A 463 -18.88 21.41 -16.38
N ILE A 464 -18.38 20.26 -16.87
CA ILE A 464 -17.17 19.62 -16.34
C ILE A 464 -15.94 20.52 -16.51
N VAL A 465 -15.73 21.08 -17.71
CA VAL A 465 -14.57 21.92 -18.01
C VAL A 465 -14.57 23.18 -17.15
N LYS A 466 -15.71 23.86 -16.99
CA LYS A 466 -15.80 25.03 -16.11
C LYS A 466 -15.51 24.69 -14.64
N GLY A 467 -16.06 23.58 -14.15
CA GLY A 467 -15.84 23.17 -12.77
C GLY A 467 -14.40 22.77 -12.46
N VAL A 468 -13.81 21.92 -13.30
CA VAL A 468 -12.45 21.42 -13.06
C VAL A 468 -11.39 22.52 -13.24
N LEU A 469 -11.66 23.52 -14.09
CA LEU A 469 -10.80 24.70 -14.28
C LEU A 469 -11.14 25.86 -13.34
N SER A 470 -12.11 25.71 -12.43
CA SER A 470 -12.45 26.74 -11.45
C SER A 470 -11.23 27.09 -10.61
N ALA A 471 -11.03 28.39 -10.35
CA ALA A 471 -9.96 28.88 -9.48
C ALA A 471 -10.26 28.71 -7.99
N GLU A 472 -11.46 28.24 -7.63
CA GLU A 472 -11.89 28.07 -6.22
C GLU A 472 -11.26 26.86 -5.54
N SER A 473 -10.73 25.90 -6.30
CA SER A 473 -10.06 24.70 -5.79
C SER A 473 -8.86 24.34 -6.66
N VAL A 474 -7.92 23.56 -6.13
CA VAL A 474 -6.75 23.08 -6.87
C VAL A 474 -6.87 21.57 -7.07
N ASN A 475 -6.67 21.11 -8.30
CA ASN A 475 -6.74 19.70 -8.71
C ASN A 475 -5.75 19.42 -9.86
N TYR A 476 -5.56 18.15 -10.23
CA TYR A 476 -4.55 17.74 -11.21
C TYR A 476 -4.68 18.40 -12.59
N VAL A 477 -5.86 18.92 -12.95
CA VAL A 477 -6.13 19.53 -14.26
C VAL A 477 -5.86 21.04 -14.25
N ASN A 478 -5.91 21.71 -13.10
CA ASN A 478 -5.74 23.17 -12.99
C ASN A 478 -4.47 23.61 -12.21
N VAL A 479 -3.56 22.69 -11.88
CA VAL A 479 -2.28 23.03 -11.21
C VAL A 479 -1.27 23.69 -12.15
N GLU A 480 -1.32 23.40 -13.47
CA GLU A 480 -0.45 24.00 -14.49
C GLU A 480 -1.11 25.16 -15.26
N VAL A 481 -2.19 25.72 -14.69
CA VAL A 481 -3.07 26.71 -15.30
C VAL A 481 -2.71 28.14 -14.93
#